data_AF-A0A7D5V8Q3-F1
#
_entry.id   AF-A0A7D5V8Q3-F1
#
_cell.length_a   1.000
_cell.length_b   1.000
_cell.length_c   1.000
_cell.angle_alpha   90.00
_cell.angle_beta   90.00
_cell.angle_gamma   90.00
#
_symmetry.space_group_name_H-M   'P 1'
#
loop_
_entity.id
_entity.type
_entity.pdbx_description
1 polymer ?
#
loop_
_entity_poly.entity_id
_entity_poly.type
_entity_poly.pdbx_seq_one_letter_code
_entity_poly.pdbx_strand_id
1 'polypeptide(L)'
;MSMRPSWILLAGLLWAQAALALPLVTVIESYHPENSWDKDYLQGIKSKLDGVAELSFISLDTKRLPTSEHLQQARMALAQIQQQPPALAILGDDAALALLGPKLARMNIPTVFLGVNAAPERYFEGGKLPPKVTGVLERPRYKPNFALIRELLPHTRRILVLMDEERSAHILREDILQLHADGVEVQLISALDGWKKVILSAHENYDAVVIGTYQALVDETYRNVDADEVMRWSQANSKIPLFGFWDFQIGRNAAVGGVVLTGFEQGAQAGSMAKLQLQHPVQTLPLRYGGSGRVMLSRAQVERWKLSISPALRSRISWLP
;
A
#
# COMPACT_ATOMS: atom_id res chain seq x y z
N MET A 1 7.81 -60.29 57.19
CA MET A 1 6.65 -60.51 56.30
C MET A 1 5.68 -59.36 56.55
N SER A 2 5.79 -58.24 55.81
CA SER A 2 5.16 -57.98 54.50
C SER A 2 3.63 -58.07 54.61
N MET A 3 2.82 -57.04 54.37
CA MET A 3 2.82 -56.13 53.22
C MET A 3 2.12 -54.79 53.59
N ARG A 4 2.70 -53.68 53.16
CA ARG A 4 1.97 -52.56 52.52
C ARG A 4 2.33 -52.64 51.02
N PRO A 5 1.63 -52.04 50.03
CA PRO A 5 0.64 -50.95 50.08
C PRO A 5 -0.59 -51.25 49.17
N SER A 6 -1.57 -50.38 48.98
CA SER A 6 -1.61 -49.51 47.79
C SER A 6 -2.81 -48.56 47.89
N TRP A 7 -2.55 -47.29 48.23
CA TRP A 7 -3.46 -46.21 47.90
C TRP A 7 -3.14 -45.81 46.47
N ILE A 8 -3.96 -46.24 45.52
CA ILE A 8 -3.91 -45.74 44.15
C ILE A 8 -4.45 -44.30 44.20
N LEU A 9 -3.54 -43.34 44.37
CA LEU A 9 -3.78 -41.95 44.01
C LEU A 9 -3.88 -41.89 42.49
N LEU A 10 -5.10 -42.04 41.99
CA LEU A 10 -5.47 -41.73 40.62
C LEU A 10 -5.42 -40.19 40.48
N ALA A 11 -4.22 -39.64 40.40
CA ALA A 11 -3.99 -38.26 40.00
C ALA A 11 -4.32 -38.18 38.50
N GLY A 12 -5.61 -38.03 38.21
CA GLY A 12 -6.12 -37.74 36.88
C GLY A 12 -5.40 -36.52 36.34
N LEU A 13 -4.55 -36.76 35.36
CA LEU A 13 -3.96 -35.79 34.45
C LEU A 13 -5.09 -35.03 33.75
N LEU A 14 -5.60 -33.99 34.42
CA LEU A 14 -6.31 -32.88 33.78
C LEU A 14 -5.28 -32.13 32.94
N TRP A 15 -5.01 -32.64 31.74
CA TRP A 15 -4.52 -31.82 30.65
C TRP A 15 -5.67 -30.88 30.30
N ALA A 16 -5.75 -29.77 31.02
CA ALA A 16 -6.42 -28.59 30.49
C ALA A 16 -5.68 -28.27 29.19
N GLN A 17 -6.25 -28.67 28.06
CA GLN A 17 -5.99 -28.00 26.80
C GLN A 17 -6.50 -26.57 26.99
N ALA A 18 -5.67 -25.71 27.60
CA ALA A 18 -5.84 -24.30 27.41
C ALA A 18 -5.73 -24.11 25.90
N ALA A 19 -6.87 -23.86 25.25
CA ALA A 19 -6.87 -23.39 23.87
C ALA A 19 -5.91 -22.19 23.88
N LEU A 20 -4.75 -22.34 23.24
CA LEU A 20 -3.77 -21.26 23.15
C LEU A 20 -4.49 -20.12 22.44
N ALA A 21 -4.81 -19.06 23.19
CA ALA A 21 -5.38 -17.86 22.63
C ALA A 21 -4.45 -17.41 21.50
N LEU A 22 -5.05 -17.09 20.35
CA LEU A 22 -4.25 -16.67 19.20
C LEU A 22 -3.52 -15.38 19.57
N PRO A 23 -2.25 -15.21 19.14
CA PRO A 23 -1.52 -13.97 19.39
C PRO A 23 -2.26 -12.78 18.77
N LEU A 24 -2.32 -11.67 19.50
CA LEU A 24 -2.89 -10.43 18.98
C LEU A 24 -1.91 -9.77 18.01
N VAL A 25 -2.40 -9.41 16.83
CA VAL A 25 -1.75 -8.54 15.86
C VAL A 25 -2.57 -7.26 15.73
N THR A 26 -1.93 -6.11 15.92
CA THR A 26 -2.57 -4.80 15.72
C THR A 26 -2.12 -4.22 14.40
N VAL A 27 -3.06 -3.99 13.49
CA VAL A 27 -2.85 -3.30 12.21
C VAL A 27 -3.16 -1.82 12.42
N ILE A 28 -2.18 -0.95 12.20
CA ILE A 28 -2.34 0.50 12.27
C ILE A 28 -2.21 1.10 10.87
N GLU A 29 -3.25 1.77 10.42
CA GLU A 29 -3.42 2.27 9.06
C GLU A 29 -3.33 3.79 9.01
N SER A 30 -2.81 4.33 7.90
CA SER A 30 -2.69 5.79 7.70
C SER A 30 -3.94 6.41 7.05
N TYR A 31 -4.78 5.61 6.38
CA TYR A 31 -6.02 6.05 5.74
C TYR A 31 -7.24 5.76 6.62
N HIS A 32 -8.36 6.39 6.28
CA HIS A 32 -9.67 6.05 6.84
C HIS A 32 -10.12 4.63 6.39
N PRO A 33 -10.84 3.85 7.22
CA PRO A 33 -11.27 2.47 6.90
C PRO A 33 -12.11 2.28 5.63
N GLU A 34 -12.63 3.36 5.06
CA GLU A 34 -13.43 3.33 3.83
C GLU A 34 -12.57 3.30 2.56
N ASN A 35 -11.27 3.56 2.65
CA ASN A 35 -10.36 3.59 1.52
C ASN A 35 -10.26 2.19 0.87
N SER A 36 -10.36 2.12 -0.46
CA SER A 36 -10.31 0.85 -1.21
C SER A 36 -8.96 0.16 -1.13
N TRP A 37 -7.86 0.93 -1.10
CA TRP A 37 -6.51 0.39 -0.96
C TRP A 37 -6.36 -0.38 0.35
N ASP A 38 -6.85 0.21 1.43
CA ASP A 38 -6.81 -0.37 2.78
C ASP A 38 -7.67 -1.63 2.86
N LYS A 39 -8.88 -1.61 2.30
CA LYS A 39 -9.74 -2.81 2.22
C LYS A 39 -9.03 -3.98 1.53
N ASP A 40 -8.32 -3.71 0.43
CA ASP A 40 -7.66 -4.75 -0.36
C ASP A 40 -6.45 -5.33 0.37
N TYR A 41 -5.57 -4.51 0.95
CA TYR A 41 -4.45 -5.07 1.72
C TYR A 41 -4.91 -5.71 3.02
N LEU A 42 -5.97 -5.23 3.66
CA LEU A 42 -6.57 -5.89 4.82
C LEU A 42 -7.07 -7.29 4.47
N GLN A 43 -7.68 -7.47 3.30
CA GLN A 43 -8.05 -8.79 2.80
C GLN A 43 -6.80 -9.67 2.57
N GLY A 44 -5.74 -9.08 2.03
CA GLY A 44 -4.43 -9.74 1.88
C GLY A 44 -3.86 -10.22 3.23
N ILE A 45 -3.84 -9.35 4.24
CA ILE A 45 -3.37 -9.66 5.61
C ILE A 45 -4.22 -10.80 6.21
N LYS A 46 -5.55 -10.66 6.16
CA LYS A 46 -6.50 -11.68 6.65
C LYS A 46 -6.27 -13.02 5.98
N SER A 47 -6.03 -13.06 4.67
CA SER A 47 -5.77 -14.31 3.95
C SER A 47 -4.57 -15.13 4.46
N LYS A 48 -3.66 -14.50 5.24
CA LYS A 48 -2.47 -15.14 5.79
C LYS A 48 -2.51 -15.34 7.31
N LEU A 49 -3.28 -14.52 8.01
CA LEU A 49 -3.33 -14.50 9.47
C LEU A 49 -4.63 -15.09 10.06
N ASP A 50 -5.64 -15.36 9.24
CA ASP A 50 -6.85 -16.05 9.70
C ASP A 50 -6.50 -17.44 10.27
N GLY A 51 -7.03 -17.73 11.46
CA GLY A 51 -6.66 -18.91 12.26
C GLY A 51 -5.23 -18.95 12.80
N VAL A 52 -4.42 -17.90 12.60
CA VAL A 52 -3.05 -17.76 13.10
C VAL A 52 -2.92 -16.68 14.17
N ALA A 53 -3.68 -15.59 14.05
CA ALA A 53 -3.65 -14.44 14.95
C ALA A 53 -5.04 -13.80 15.07
N GLU A 54 -5.32 -13.19 16.22
CA GLU A 54 -6.43 -12.24 16.37
C GLU A 54 -6.00 -10.89 15.81
N LEU A 55 -6.86 -10.23 15.02
CA LEU A 55 -6.56 -8.93 14.42
C LEU A 55 -7.33 -7.80 15.11
N SER A 56 -6.62 -6.76 15.50
CA SER A 56 -7.19 -5.46 15.90
C SER A 56 -6.76 -4.39 14.90
N PHE A 57 -7.58 -3.35 14.73
CA PHE A 57 -7.39 -2.32 13.71
C PHE A 57 -7.43 -0.93 14.35
N ILE A 58 -6.49 -0.07 13.98
CA ILE A 58 -6.42 1.33 14.40
C ILE A 58 -6.21 2.19 13.15
N SER A 59 -7.07 3.18 12.92
CA SER A 59 -6.90 4.15 11.84
C SER A 59 -6.35 5.46 12.39
N LEU A 60 -5.26 5.98 11.80
CA LEU A 60 -4.71 7.30 12.12
C LEU A 60 -5.36 8.44 11.29
N ASP A 61 -5.99 8.10 10.16
CA ASP A 61 -6.64 9.04 9.23
C ASP A 61 -5.78 10.27 8.82
N THR A 62 -4.47 10.06 8.68
CA THR A 62 -3.51 11.13 8.38
C THR A 62 -3.67 11.73 6.98
N LYS A 63 -4.38 11.04 6.10
CA LYS A 63 -4.59 11.46 4.70
C LYS A 63 -5.76 12.43 4.54
N ARG A 64 -6.67 12.49 5.51
CA ARG A 64 -7.79 13.44 5.55
C ARG A 64 -7.57 14.53 6.59
N LEU A 65 -6.96 14.19 7.73
CA LEU A 65 -6.75 15.13 8.82
C LEU A 65 -5.58 16.08 8.55
N PRO A 66 -5.65 17.34 9.01
CA PRO A 66 -4.53 18.28 8.98
C PRO A 66 -3.30 17.74 9.73
N THR A 67 -2.10 18.08 9.26
CA THR A 67 -0.83 17.65 9.87
C THR A 67 -0.72 17.97 11.36
N SER A 68 -1.36 19.05 11.83
CA SER A 68 -1.42 19.44 13.24
C SER A 68 -2.07 18.38 14.14
N GLU A 69 -2.95 17.53 13.58
CA GLU A 69 -3.70 16.51 14.33
C GLU A 69 -3.01 15.13 14.32
N HIS A 70 -2.07 14.88 13.40
CA HIS A 70 -1.43 13.57 13.23
C HIS A 70 -0.75 13.06 14.50
N LEU A 71 -0.07 13.95 15.24
CA LEU A 71 0.58 13.60 16.49
C LEU A 71 -0.42 13.19 17.58
N GLN A 72 -1.62 13.77 17.59
CA GLN A 72 -2.67 13.38 18.54
C GLN A 72 -3.21 11.99 18.21
N GLN A 73 -3.48 11.70 16.94
CA GLN A 73 -3.91 10.36 16.49
C GLN A 73 -2.87 9.29 16.86
N ALA A 74 -1.59 9.56 16.63
CA ALA A 74 -0.51 8.66 17.03
C ALA A 74 -0.42 8.44 18.55
N ARG A 75 -0.72 9.46 19.38
CA ARG A 75 -0.77 9.31 20.85
C ARG A 75 -1.94 8.42 21.27
N MET A 76 -3.11 8.59 20.66
CA MET A 76 -4.29 7.76 20.93
C MET A 76 -4.03 6.30 20.55
N ALA A 77 -3.46 6.05 19.37
CA ALA A 77 -3.05 4.71 18.94
C ALA A 77 -2.06 4.08 19.91
N LEU A 78 -1.04 4.83 20.35
CA LEU A 78 -0.06 4.32 21.32
C LEU A 78 -0.70 4.00 22.67
N ALA A 79 -1.64 4.81 23.15
CA ALA A 79 -2.36 4.54 24.39
C ALA A 79 -3.17 3.23 24.33
N GLN A 80 -3.83 2.97 23.19
CA GLN A 80 -4.51 1.69 22.96
C GLN A 80 -3.54 0.50 22.96
N ILE A 81 -2.40 0.64 22.28
CA ILE A 81 -1.33 -0.38 22.25
C ILE A 81 -0.74 -0.62 23.65
N GLN A 82 -0.65 0.41 24.50
CA GLN A 82 -0.18 0.24 25.88
C GLN A 82 -1.20 -0.47 26.77
N GLN A 83 -2.49 -0.26 26.54
CA GLN A 83 -3.57 -0.95 27.26
C GLN A 83 -3.69 -2.42 26.84
N GLN A 84 -3.46 -2.71 25.56
CA GLN A 84 -3.51 -4.07 25.00
C GLN A 84 -2.29 -4.32 24.09
N PRO A 85 -1.12 -4.65 24.67
CA PRO A 85 0.10 -4.86 23.88
C PRO A 85 -0.04 -6.03 22.91
N PRO A 86 0.15 -5.83 21.59
CA PRO A 86 0.10 -6.92 20.64
C PRO A 86 1.40 -7.73 20.64
N ALA A 87 1.31 -8.98 20.19
CA ALA A 87 2.48 -9.81 19.91
C ALA A 87 3.28 -9.26 18.72
N LEU A 88 2.62 -8.56 17.79
CA LEU A 88 3.21 -7.92 16.62
C LEU A 88 2.32 -6.77 16.12
N ALA A 89 2.93 -5.69 15.64
CA ALA A 89 2.23 -4.60 14.98
C ALA A 89 2.45 -4.64 13.46
N ILE A 90 1.41 -4.33 12.68
CA ILE A 90 1.50 -4.06 11.26
C ILE A 90 1.28 -2.56 11.03
N LEU A 91 2.19 -1.87 10.34
CA LEU A 91 2.07 -0.43 10.06
C LEU A 91 1.84 -0.18 8.56
N GLY A 92 0.72 0.43 8.21
CA GLY A 92 0.35 0.77 6.84
C GLY A 92 0.82 2.17 6.43
N ASP A 93 1.69 2.23 5.43
CA ASP A 93 2.27 3.42 4.80
C ASP A 93 3.30 4.18 5.67
N ASP A 94 3.98 5.13 5.03
CA ASP A 94 5.03 6.00 5.57
C ASP A 94 4.59 6.75 6.83
N ALA A 95 3.35 7.23 6.91
CA ALA A 95 2.88 8.03 8.03
C ALA A 95 2.78 7.20 9.33
N ALA A 96 2.17 6.01 9.28
CA ALA A 96 2.12 5.10 10.41
C ALA A 96 3.53 4.66 10.85
N LEU A 97 4.41 4.34 9.91
CA LEU A 97 5.79 3.98 10.20
C LEU A 97 6.56 5.13 10.88
N ALA A 98 6.44 6.35 10.36
CA ALA A 98 7.10 7.53 10.91
C ALA A 98 6.60 7.86 12.33
N LEU A 99 5.29 7.78 12.57
CA LEU A 99 4.66 8.21 13.82
C LEU A 99 4.83 7.17 14.94
N LEU A 100 4.75 5.87 14.61
CA LEU A 100 4.70 4.80 15.60
C LEU A 100 5.92 3.87 15.58
N GLY A 101 6.58 3.67 14.44
CA GLY A 101 7.71 2.74 14.31
C GLY A 101 8.78 2.90 15.40
N PRO A 102 9.33 4.11 15.61
CA PRO A 102 10.34 4.34 16.66
C PRO A 102 9.82 4.12 18.08
N LYS A 103 8.52 4.31 18.32
CA LYS A 103 7.90 4.08 19.65
C LYS A 103 7.74 2.59 19.90
N LEU A 104 7.23 1.84 18.92
CA LEU A 104 7.05 0.38 18.98
C LEU A 104 8.39 -0.34 19.09
N ALA A 105 9.42 0.11 18.38
CA ALA A 105 10.78 -0.42 18.49
C ALA A 105 11.34 -0.25 19.92
N ARG A 106 11.14 0.91 20.55
CA ARG A 106 11.52 1.14 21.97
C ARG A 106 10.75 0.28 22.95
N MET A 107 9.50 -0.06 22.63
CA MET A 107 8.69 -1.02 23.39
C MET A 107 9.05 -2.49 23.08
N ASN A 108 10.02 -2.74 22.20
CA ASN A 108 10.44 -4.07 21.76
C ASN A 108 9.32 -4.89 21.08
N ILE A 109 8.30 -4.22 20.53
CA ILE A 109 7.19 -4.83 19.78
C ILE A 109 7.66 -5.13 18.35
N PRO A 110 7.63 -6.39 17.90
CA PRO A 110 7.90 -6.73 16.51
C PRO A 110 6.98 -5.98 15.56
N THR A 111 7.53 -5.44 14.48
CA THR A 111 6.79 -4.58 13.55
C THR A 111 7.03 -5.02 12.11
N VAL A 112 5.93 -5.21 11.37
CA VAL A 112 5.95 -5.42 9.92
C VAL A 112 5.27 -4.23 9.26
N PHE A 113 5.99 -3.43 8.47
CA PHE A 113 5.35 -2.36 7.69
C PHE A 113 4.94 -2.85 6.29
N LEU A 114 4.00 -2.15 5.67
CA LEU A 114 3.66 -2.28 4.24
C LEU A 114 3.33 -0.91 3.66
N GLY A 115 3.31 -0.80 2.33
CA GLY A 115 2.94 0.46 1.68
C GLY A 115 3.97 1.58 1.81
N VAL A 116 5.20 1.27 2.27
CA VAL A 116 6.23 2.29 2.54
C VAL A 116 7.01 2.62 1.27
N ASN A 117 6.90 3.86 0.83
CA ASN A 117 7.55 4.42 -0.34
C ASN A 117 8.98 4.87 -0.04
N ALA A 118 9.23 5.49 1.13
CA ALA A 118 10.56 5.95 1.47
C ALA A 118 11.56 4.82 1.80
N ALA A 119 12.83 5.18 1.99
CA ALA A 119 13.79 4.32 2.69
C ALA A 119 13.38 4.24 4.17
N PRO A 120 12.98 3.06 4.69
CA PRO A 120 12.38 2.93 6.01
C PRO A 120 13.34 3.30 7.15
N GLU A 121 14.65 3.13 6.94
CA GLU A 121 15.71 3.44 7.90
C GLU A 121 15.70 4.91 8.33
N ARG A 122 15.20 5.80 7.47
CA ARG A 122 15.14 7.25 7.75
C ARG A 122 14.19 7.61 8.89
N TYR A 123 13.26 6.71 9.23
CA TYR A 123 12.31 6.91 10.31
C TYR A 123 12.89 6.56 11.68
N PHE A 124 14.06 5.92 11.72
CA PHE A 124 14.67 5.42 12.94
C PHE A 124 15.98 6.15 13.27
N GLU A 125 16.25 6.29 14.56
CA GLU A 125 17.48 6.92 15.05
C GLU A 125 18.72 6.19 14.52
N GLY A 126 19.73 6.96 14.10
CA GLY A 126 20.98 6.42 13.55
C GLY A 126 20.88 5.87 12.13
N GLY A 127 19.74 6.05 11.44
CA GLY A 127 19.58 5.67 10.03
C GLY A 127 19.69 4.16 9.79
N LYS A 128 19.24 3.35 10.76
CA LYS A 128 19.26 1.89 10.71
C LYS A 128 17.92 1.33 11.14
N LEU A 129 17.47 0.29 10.45
CA LEU A 129 16.26 -0.42 10.82
C LEU A 129 16.50 -1.28 12.08
N PRO A 130 15.67 -1.18 13.12
CA PRO A 130 15.80 -2.04 14.30
C PRO A 130 15.61 -3.53 13.94
N PRO A 131 16.25 -4.48 14.66
CA PRO A 131 16.24 -5.90 14.27
C PRO A 131 14.86 -6.56 14.14
N LYS A 132 13.87 -6.10 14.91
CA LYS A 132 12.49 -6.61 14.88
C LYS A 132 11.54 -5.79 14.01
N VAL A 133 12.07 -4.85 13.24
CA VAL A 133 11.32 -4.06 12.28
C VAL A 133 11.68 -4.57 10.89
N THR A 134 10.67 -4.93 10.12
CA THR A 134 10.82 -5.41 8.74
C THR A 134 9.58 -4.98 7.95
N GLY A 135 9.49 -5.30 6.66
CA GLY A 135 8.27 -5.00 5.91
C GLY A 135 8.37 -5.15 4.41
N VAL A 136 7.29 -4.71 3.76
CA VAL A 136 7.10 -4.70 2.32
C VAL A 136 7.18 -3.25 1.83
N LEU A 137 8.14 -2.99 0.95
CA LEU A 137 8.32 -1.70 0.30
C LEU A 137 7.36 -1.55 -0.88
N GLU A 138 6.72 -0.39 -0.97
CA GLU A 138 5.89 0.00 -2.09
C GLU A 138 6.77 0.52 -3.22
N ARG A 139 6.92 -0.27 -4.27
CA ARG A 139 7.80 0.06 -5.41
C ARG A 139 7.03 -0.13 -6.71
N PRO A 140 6.35 0.93 -7.20
CA PRO A 140 5.67 0.90 -8.48
C PRO A 140 6.57 0.44 -9.64
N ARG A 141 5.98 -0.25 -10.61
CA ARG A 141 6.72 -0.84 -11.72
C ARG A 141 6.80 0.13 -12.90
N TYR A 142 7.53 1.23 -12.74
CA TYR A 142 7.64 2.31 -13.73
C TYR A 142 8.06 1.84 -15.13
N LYS A 143 9.25 1.20 -15.26
CA LYS A 143 9.78 0.72 -16.54
C LYS A 143 8.82 -0.27 -17.23
N PRO A 144 8.34 -1.33 -16.55
CA PRO A 144 7.31 -2.21 -17.12
C PRO A 144 6.03 -1.47 -17.53
N ASN A 145 5.60 -0.47 -16.76
CA ASN A 145 4.40 0.30 -17.09
C ASN A 145 4.60 1.13 -18.37
N PHE A 146 5.71 1.85 -18.49
CA PHE A 146 6.03 2.61 -19.71
C PHE A 146 6.23 1.71 -20.94
N ALA A 147 6.74 0.49 -20.75
CA ALA A 147 6.83 -0.51 -21.81
C ALA A 147 5.45 -1.00 -22.25
N LEU A 148 4.55 -1.28 -21.30
CA LEU A 148 3.17 -1.66 -21.58
C LEU A 148 2.43 -0.55 -22.34
N ILE A 149 2.60 0.71 -21.94
CA ILE A 149 2.00 1.86 -22.64
C ILE A 149 2.44 1.89 -24.10
N ARG A 150 3.74 1.74 -24.37
CA ARG A 150 4.26 1.72 -25.75
C ARG A 150 3.85 0.46 -26.53
N GLU A 151 3.61 -0.67 -25.87
CA GLU A 151 3.05 -1.85 -26.53
C GLU A 151 1.59 -1.62 -26.96
N LEU A 152 0.79 -0.96 -26.12
CA LEU A 152 -0.62 -0.65 -26.39
C LEU A 152 -0.81 0.54 -27.34
N LEU A 153 0.13 1.49 -27.32
CA LEU A 153 0.18 2.71 -28.11
C LEU A 153 1.55 2.82 -28.82
N PRO A 154 1.75 2.11 -29.95
CA PRO A 154 3.06 2.01 -30.62
C PRO A 154 3.66 3.34 -31.08
N HIS A 155 2.85 4.40 -31.21
CA HIS A 155 3.30 5.72 -31.62
C HIS A 155 3.64 6.66 -30.45
N THR A 156 3.51 6.21 -29.20
CA THR A 156 3.81 7.02 -28.02
C THR A 156 5.29 7.43 -27.97
N ARG A 157 5.53 8.73 -28.01
CA ARG A 157 6.83 9.39 -27.85
C ARG A 157 6.94 10.10 -26.51
N ARG A 158 5.85 10.73 -26.05
CA ARG A 158 5.83 11.52 -24.81
C ARG A 158 4.78 11.00 -23.84
N ILE A 159 5.20 10.70 -22.62
CA ILE A 159 4.36 10.24 -21.51
C ILE A 159 4.47 11.28 -20.40
N LEU A 160 3.33 11.79 -19.95
CA LEU A 160 3.26 12.59 -18.71
C LEU A 160 2.97 11.66 -17.53
N VAL A 161 3.76 11.74 -16.47
CA VAL A 161 3.38 11.23 -15.15
C VAL A 161 2.87 12.42 -14.34
N LEU A 162 1.58 12.40 -13.99
CA LEU A 162 0.93 13.47 -13.25
C LEU A 162 0.67 13.01 -11.81
N MET A 163 1.17 13.79 -10.84
CA MET A 163 1.05 13.49 -9.41
C MET A 163 0.60 14.72 -8.61
N ASP A 164 0.04 14.49 -7.43
CA ASP A 164 -0.11 15.54 -6.42
C ASP A 164 1.25 15.98 -5.87
N GLU A 165 1.25 16.96 -4.96
CA GLU A 165 2.45 17.52 -4.34
C GLU A 165 2.57 17.11 -2.86
N GLU A 166 2.34 15.83 -2.55
CA GLU A 166 2.68 15.28 -1.22
C GLU A 166 4.17 14.87 -1.15
N ARG A 167 4.71 14.74 0.06
CA ARG A 167 6.07 14.24 0.30
C ARG A 167 6.37 12.92 -0.43
N SER A 168 5.41 12.00 -0.48
CA SER A 168 5.58 10.72 -1.18
C SER A 168 5.71 10.92 -2.70
N ALA A 169 4.96 11.86 -3.29
CA ALA A 169 5.04 12.18 -4.71
C ALA A 169 6.44 12.67 -5.13
N HIS A 170 7.11 13.46 -4.27
CA HIS A 170 8.50 13.86 -4.53
C HIS A 170 9.47 12.67 -4.56
N ILE A 171 9.29 11.68 -3.68
CA ILE A 171 10.12 10.46 -3.68
C ILE A 171 9.88 9.67 -4.97
N LEU A 172 8.62 9.46 -5.34
CA LEU A 172 8.25 8.76 -6.57
C LEU A 172 8.79 9.48 -7.82
N ARG A 173 8.76 10.82 -7.84
CA ARG A 173 9.33 11.63 -8.91
C ARG A 173 10.82 11.37 -9.06
N GLU A 174 11.59 11.42 -7.96
CA GLU A 174 13.04 11.15 -8.02
C GLU A 174 13.32 9.72 -8.51
N ASP A 175 12.57 8.74 -8.02
CA ASP A 175 12.68 7.35 -8.48
C ASP A 175 12.44 7.23 -9.99
N ILE A 176 11.45 7.93 -10.54
CA ILE A 176 11.14 7.92 -11.97
C ILE A 176 12.24 8.60 -12.78
N LEU A 177 12.73 9.76 -12.33
CA LEU A 177 13.76 10.53 -13.04
C LEU A 177 15.10 9.78 -13.09
N GLN A 178 15.46 9.05 -12.04
CA GLN A 178 16.66 8.20 -12.00
C GLN A 178 16.62 7.05 -13.03
N LEU A 179 15.45 6.71 -13.57
CA LEU A 179 15.34 5.68 -14.62
C LEU A 179 15.87 6.17 -15.97
N HIS A 180 16.00 7.50 -16.15
CA HIS A 180 16.30 8.15 -17.43
C HIS A 180 15.43 7.58 -18.58
N ALA A 181 14.12 7.45 -18.33
CA ALA A 181 13.20 6.90 -19.31
C ALA A 181 12.89 7.92 -20.42
N ASP A 182 13.19 7.56 -21.67
CA ASP A 182 13.02 8.45 -22.81
C ASP A 182 11.58 8.96 -22.97
N GLY A 183 11.43 10.27 -23.12
CA GLY A 183 10.14 10.91 -23.36
C GLY A 183 9.18 10.87 -22.16
N VAL A 184 9.65 10.54 -20.96
CA VAL A 184 8.84 10.59 -19.74
C VAL A 184 9.08 11.91 -19.01
N GLU A 185 8.01 12.65 -18.74
CA GLU A 185 8.03 13.87 -17.95
C GLU A 185 7.20 13.68 -16.68
N VAL A 186 7.59 14.31 -15.57
CA VAL A 186 6.87 14.23 -14.31
C VAL A 186 6.45 15.62 -13.86
N GLN A 187 5.16 15.81 -13.60
CA GLN A 187 4.60 17.05 -13.04
C GLN A 187 3.91 16.78 -11.70
N LEU A 188 4.21 17.64 -10.72
CA LEU A 188 3.57 17.64 -9.40
C LEU A 188 2.64 18.85 -9.32
N ILE A 189 1.41 18.64 -8.88
CA ILE A 189 0.38 19.68 -8.79
C ILE A 189 -0.32 19.61 -7.45
N SER A 190 -0.30 20.69 -6.67
CA SER A 190 -0.92 20.74 -5.34
C SER A 190 -2.44 21.01 -5.35
N ALA A 191 -2.95 21.71 -6.36
CA ALA A 191 -4.34 22.19 -6.38
C ALA A 191 -5.17 21.59 -7.52
N LEU A 192 -6.45 21.32 -7.24
CA LEU A 192 -7.39 20.71 -8.20
C LEU A 192 -7.49 21.51 -9.52
N ASP A 193 -7.52 22.84 -9.44
CA ASP A 193 -7.60 23.69 -10.64
C ASP A 193 -6.38 23.55 -11.56
N GLY A 194 -5.18 23.42 -10.97
CA GLY A 194 -3.97 23.13 -11.71
C GLY A 194 -4.04 21.76 -12.38
N TRP A 195 -4.52 20.76 -11.64
CA TRP A 195 -4.66 19.39 -12.13
C TRP A 195 -5.61 19.33 -13.33
N LYS A 196 -6.77 19.98 -13.20
CA LYS A 196 -7.78 20.07 -14.26
C LYS A 196 -7.22 20.71 -15.52
N LYS A 197 -6.45 21.81 -15.39
CA LYS A 197 -5.80 22.48 -16.52
C LYS A 197 -4.84 21.53 -17.25
N VAL A 198 -3.99 20.81 -16.51
CA VAL A 198 -3.02 19.87 -17.10
C VAL A 198 -3.75 18.74 -17.84
N ILE A 199 -4.77 18.13 -17.25
CA ILE A 199 -5.54 17.06 -17.92
C ILE A 199 -6.19 17.54 -19.23
N LEU A 200 -6.76 18.74 -19.23
CA LEU A 200 -7.43 19.29 -20.42
C LEU A 200 -6.46 19.59 -21.57
N SER A 201 -5.24 20.02 -21.27
CA SER A 201 -4.23 20.40 -22.27
C SER A 201 -3.19 19.31 -22.57
N ALA A 202 -3.15 18.20 -21.82
CA ALA A 202 -2.10 17.17 -21.96
C ALA A 202 -1.94 16.64 -23.39
N HIS A 203 -3.03 16.48 -24.13
CA HIS A 203 -3.04 16.04 -25.54
C HIS A 203 -2.23 16.92 -26.51
N GLU A 204 -1.92 18.16 -26.14
CA GLU A 204 -1.12 19.07 -26.96
C GLU A 204 0.36 18.67 -27.00
N ASN A 205 0.83 17.95 -25.97
CA ASN A 205 2.25 17.68 -25.74
C ASN A 205 2.58 16.21 -25.45
N TYR A 206 1.59 15.39 -25.08
CA TYR A 206 1.78 14.01 -24.64
C TYR A 206 0.82 13.07 -25.37
N ASP A 207 1.23 11.81 -25.50
CA ASP A 207 0.43 10.75 -26.12
C ASP A 207 -0.35 9.93 -25.08
N ALA A 208 0.11 9.94 -23.83
CA ALA A 208 -0.51 9.26 -22.71
C ALA A 208 -0.19 10.00 -21.40
N VAL A 209 -1.09 9.86 -20.42
CA VAL A 209 -0.85 10.30 -19.04
C VAL A 209 -0.86 9.09 -18.11
N VAL A 210 0.12 8.98 -17.23
CA VAL A 210 0.09 8.07 -16.09
C VAL A 210 -0.30 8.88 -14.87
N ILE A 211 -1.44 8.54 -14.27
CA ILE A 211 -1.88 9.11 -13.01
C ILE A 211 -1.10 8.43 -11.89
N GLY A 212 -0.25 9.19 -11.19
CA GLY A 212 0.45 8.73 -9.99
C GLY A 212 -0.38 8.98 -8.73
N THR A 213 0.15 9.66 -7.72
CA THR A 213 -0.64 10.08 -6.54
C THR A 213 -1.57 11.25 -6.89
N TYR A 214 -2.73 11.33 -6.25
CA TYR A 214 -3.70 12.42 -6.43
C TYR A 214 -4.62 12.62 -5.22
N GLN A 215 -4.34 11.89 -4.13
CA GLN A 215 -5.16 11.84 -2.93
C GLN A 215 -4.94 13.08 -2.05
N ALA A 216 -3.87 13.84 -2.25
CA ALA A 216 -3.55 15.04 -1.48
C ALA A 216 -3.99 16.35 -2.16
N LEU A 217 -4.68 16.29 -3.31
CA LEU A 217 -5.20 17.48 -3.98
C LEU A 217 -6.20 18.23 -3.09
N VAL A 218 -6.12 19.57 -3.14
CA VAL A 218 -7.04 20.47 -2.44
C VAL A 218 -7.85 21.34 -3.38
N ASP A 219 -9.04 21.73 -2.94
CA ASP A 219 -9.90 22.73 -3.59
C ASP A 219 -9.43 24.17 -3.30
N GLU A 220 -10.13 25.17 -3.83
CA GLU A 220 -9.83 26.59 -3.62
C GLU A 220 -9.98 27.04 -2.14
N THR A 221 -10.61 26.23 -1.30
CA THR A 221 -10.77 26.45 0.14
C THR A 221 -9.77 25.66 0.98
N TYR A 222 -8.75 25.07 0.34
CA TYR A 222 -7.73 24.22 0.96
C TYR A 222 -8.27 22.94 1.62
N ARG A 223 -9.45 22.48 1.18
CA ARG A 223 -10.00 21.20 1.65
C ARG A 223 -9.60 20.08 0.70
N ASN A 224 -9.32 18.91 1.28
CA ASN A 224 -9.03 17.71 0.51
C ASN A 224 -10.20 17.35 -0.42
N VAL A 225 -9.88 17.00 -1.66
CA VAL A 225 -10.86 16.60 -2.67
C VAL A 225 -11.00 15.09 -2.68
N ASP A 226 -12.22 14.59 -2.86
CA ASP A 226 -12.46 13.15 -3.00
C ASP A 226 -11.67 12.57 -4.17
N ALA A 227 -10.82 11.58 -3.87
CA ALA A 227 -9.93 10.97 -4.85
C ALA A 227 -10.72 10.34 -6.02
N ASP A 228 -11.83 9.66 -5.74
CA ASP A 228 -12.61 9.04 -6.81
C ASP A 228 -13.24 10.11 -7.73
N GLU A 229 -13.64 11.26 -7.19
CA GLU A 229 -14.09 12.41 -7.98
C GLU A 229 -12.96 12.93 -8.90
N VAL A 230 -11.75 13.09 -8.39
CA VAL A 230 -10.58 13.50 -9.20
C VAL A 230 -10.34 12.53 -10.35
N MET A 231 -10.28 11.23 -10.07
CA MET A 231 -10.02 10.21 -11.09
C MET A 231 -11.14 10.15 -12.13
N ARG A 232 -12.41 10.13 -11.71
CA ARG A 232 -13.57 10.13 -12.62
C ARG A 232 -13.58 11.38 -13.49
N TRP A 233 -13.36 12.56 -12.90
CA TRP A 233 -13.30 13.81 -13.65
C TRP A 233 -12.16 13.78 -14.68
N SER A 234 -10.97 13.29 -14.28
CA SER A 234 -9.81 13.20 -15.16
C SER A 234 -10.06 12.27 -16.34
N GLN A 235 -10.66 11.10 -16.09
CA GLN A 235 -11.02 10.14 -17.13
C GLN A 235 -12.08 10.69 -18.09
N ALA A 236 -13.05 11.44 -17.59
CA ALA A 236 -14.11 12.01 -18.40
C ALA A 236 -13.59 13.11 -19.33
N ASN A 237 -12.61 13.89 -18.88
CA ASN A 237 -12.15 15.11 -19.58
C ASN A 237 -10.84 14.93 -20.36
N SER A 238 -10.06 13.88 -20.11
CA SER A 238 -8.84 13.61 -20.88
C SER A 238 -9.14 13.27 -22.34
N LYS A 239 -8.38 13.89 -23.24
CA LYS A 239 -8.42 13.62 -24.68
C LYS A 239 -7.40 12.57 -25.14
N ILE A 240 -6.56 12.08 -24.22
CA ILE A 240 -5.60 10.99 -24.42
C ILE A 240 -5.76 9.90 -23.34
N PRO A 241 -5.31 8.66 -23.59
CA PRO A 241 -5.47 7.57 -22.63
C PRO A 241 -4.77 7.83 -21.30
N LEU A 242 -5.46 7.51 -20.20
CA LEU A 242 -4.89 7.53 -18.85
C LEU A 242 -4.41 6.12 -18.47
N PHE A 243 -3.29 6.02 -17.75
CA PHE A 243 -2.74 4.79 -17.19
C PHE A 243 -2.48 4.98 -15.70
N GLY A 244 -2.24 3.89 -14.97
CA GLY A 244 -1.96 3.92 -13.52
C GLY A 244 -0.79 3.05 -13.11
N PHE A 245 -0.33 3.24 -11.87
CA PHE A 245 0.64 2.38 -11.19
C PHE A 245 0.00 1.50 -10.11
N TRP A 246 -1.25 1.78 -9.73
CA TRP A 246 -2.00 1.04 -8.72
C TRP A 246 -3.33 0.55 -9.27
N ASP A 247 -3.82 -0.57 -8.74
CA ASP A 247 -5.04 -1.24 -9.19
C ASP A 247 -6.31 -0.39 -9.00
N PHE A 248 -6.43 0.35 -7.90
CA PHE A 248 -7.55 1.26 -7.65
C PHE A 248 -7.69 2.38 -8.70
N GLN A 249 -6.66 2.60 -9.53
CA GLN A 249 -6.69 3.59 -10.60
C GLN A 249 -7.26 3.02 -11.90
N ILE A 250 -7.48 1.71 -12.00
CA ILE A 250 -7.87 1.03 -13.24
C ILE A 250 -9.36 0.71 -13.21
N GLY A 251 -10.09 1.03 -14.27
CA GLY A 251 -11.50 0.67 -14.35
C GLY A 251 -12.27 1.44 -15.40
N ARG A 252 -13.55 1.10 -15.55
CA ARG A 252 -14.47 1.70 -16.54
C ARG A 252 -14.49 3.24 -16.48
N ASN A 253 -14.53 3.80 -15.27
CA ASN A 253 -14.59 5.24 -15.02
C ASN A 253 -13.24 5.79 -14.52
N ALA A 254 -12.14 5.10 -14.83
CA ALA A 254 -10.78 5.45 -14.42
C ALA A 254 -9.78 5.18 -15.56
N ALA A 255 -8.52 4.89 -15.24
CA ALA A 255 -7.49 4.66 -16.23
C ALA A 255 -7.70 3.37 -17.04
N VAL A 256 -7.10 3.33 -18.23
CA VAL A 256 -7.06 2.18 -19.14
C VAL A 256 -6.48 0.95 -18.47
N GLY A 257 -5.36 1.12 -17.79
CA GLY A 257 -4.60 0.01 -17.24
C GLY A 257 -3.21 0.38 -16.79
N GLY A 258 -2.43 -0.66 -16.50
CA GLY A 258 -1.03 -0.53 -16.14
C GLY A 258 -0.41 -1.86 -15.74
N VAL A 259 0.90 -1.83 -15.49
CA VAL A 259 1.60 -2.82 -14.67
C VAL A 259 1.52 -2.35 -13.23
N VAL A 260 0.47 -2.78 -12.53
CA VAL A 260 0.05 -2.18 -11.27
C VAL A 260 0.48 -2.99 -10.05
N LEU A 261 0.72 -2.28 -8.95
CA LEU A 261 0.70 -2.87 -7.62
C LEU A 261 -0.74 -3.09 -7.17
N THR A 262 -0.97 -4.17 -6.42
CA THR A 262 -2.28 -4.44 -5.83
C THR A 262 -2.21 -4.40 -4.31
N GLY A 263 -3.26 -3.84 -3.68
CA GLY A 263 -3.36 -3.79 -2.22
C GLY A 263 -3.34 -5.20 -1.63
N PHE A 264 -4.08 -6.13 -2.24
CA PHE A 264 -4.11 -7.53 -1.82
C PHE A 264 -2.73 -8.18 -1.78
N GLU A 265 -1.89 -8.02 -2.81
CA GLU A 265 -0.55 -8.61 -2.81
C GLU A 265 0.37 -7.98 -1.75
N GLN A 266 0.29 -6.66 -1.55
CA GLN A 266 1.01 -5.96 -0.48
C GLN A 266 0.63 -6.55 0.89
N GLY A 267 -0.68 -6.63 1.17
CA GLY A 267 -1.21 -7.19 2.40
C GLY A 267 -0.87 -8.66 2.61
N ALA A 268 -0.96 -9.48 1.56
CA ALA A 268 -0.62 -10.90 1.64
C ALA A 268 0.88 -11.13 1.88
N GLN A 269 1.76 -10.29 1.34
CA GLN A 269 3.19 -10.36 1.65
C GLN A 269 3.46 -9.95 3.10
N ALA A 270 2.87 -8.85 3.55
CA ALA A 270 3.01 -8.37 4.93
C ALA A 270 2.47 -9.40 5.94
N GLY A 271 1.28 -9.96 5.69
CA GLY A 271 0.70 -11.02 6.52
C GLY A 271 1.56 -12.28 6.56
N SER A 272 2.21 -12.65 5.45
CA SER A 272 3.15 -13.78 5.43
C SER A 272 4.41 -13.49 6.26
N MET A 273 4.93 -12.26 6.21
CA MET A 273 6.06 -11.84 7.04
C MET A 273 5.68 -11.79 8.52
N ALA A 274 4.49 -11.27 8.85
CA ALA A 274 3.96 -11.26 10.21
C ALA A 274 3.83 -12.67 10.77
N LYS A 275 3.30 -13.62 9.98
CA LYS A 275 3.23 -15.04 10.35
C LYS A 275 4.61 -15.62 10.67
N LEU A 276 5.61 -15.36 9.82
CA LEU A 276 6.98 -15.82 10.06
C LEU A 276 7.58 -15.18 11.32
N GLN A 277 7.35 -13.88 11.54
CA GLN A 277 7.86 -13.18 12.71
C GLN A 277 7.20 -13.66 14.00
N LEU A 278 5.91 -14.01 13.99
CA LEU A 278 5.22 -14.64 15.13
C LEU A 278 5.83 -16.02 15.48
N GLN A 279 6.25 -16.78 14.47
CA GLN A 279 6.90 -18.09 14.65
C GLN A 279 8.37 -17.95 15.08
N HIS A 280 9.05 -16.88 14.65
CA HIS A 280 10.47 -16.65 14.88
C HIS A 280 10.73 -15.20 15.39
N PRO A 281 10.28 -14.85 16.61
CA PRO A 281 10.23 -13.46 17.09
C PRO A 281 11.59 -12.77 17.29
N VAL A 282 12.68 -13.54 17.30
CA VAL A 282 14.06 -13.05 17.44
C VAL A 282 14.81 -12.96 16.09
N GLN A 283 14.23 -13.47 15.01
CA GLN A 283 14.86 -13.44 13.69
C GLN A 283 14.65 -12.08 13.04
N THR A 284 15.73 -11.51 12.49
CA THR A 284 15.65 -10.36 11.58
C THR A 284 15.24 -10.86 10.20
N LEU A 285 14.09 -10.40 9.70
CA LEU A 285 13.64 -10.71 8.36
C LEU A 285 14.09 -9.63 7.36
N PRO A 286 14.58 -10.00 6.17
CA PRO A 286 14.93 -9.03 5.14
C PRO A 286 13.69 -8.29 4.62
N LEU A 287 13.89 -7.05 4.17
CA LEU A 287 12.85 -6.29 3.50
C LEU A 287 12.41 -7.02 2.22
N ARG A 288 11.12 -6.96 1.94
CA ARG A 288 10.57 -7.39 0.65
C ARG A 288 10.28 -6.18 -0.21
N TYR A 289 10.66 -6.29 -1.47
CA TYR A 289 10.17 -5.40 -2.52
C TYR A 289 8.90 -6.07 -3.06
N GLY A 290 7.80 -5.32 -3.21
CA GLY A 290 6.51 -5.88 -3.67
C GLY A 290 6.61 -6.74 -4.94
N GLY A 291 5.51 -7.39 -5.34
CA GLY A 291 5.48 -8.32 -6.49
C GLY A 291 5.93 -7.70 -7.83
N SER A 292 6.05 -8.51 -8.88
CA SER A 292 6.44 -8.04 -10.24
C SER A 292 5.45 -7.06 -10.88
N GLY A 293 4.35 -6.74 -10.18
CA GLY A 293 3.19 -6.03 -10.71
C GLY A 293 2.32 -6.95 -11.56
N ARG A 294 1.03 -6.60 -11.68
CA ARG A 294 0.05 -7.31 -12.52
C ARG A 294 -0.30 -6.43 -13.70
N VAL A 295 -0.36 -7.01 -14.90
CA VAL A 295 -0.94 -6.31 -16.05
C VAL A 295 -2.45 -6.29 -15.85
N MET A 296 -3.02 -5.11 -15.62
CA MET A 296 -4.46 -4.92 -15.42
C MET A 296 -4.99 -3.93 -16.44
N LEU A 297 -6.05 -4.29 -17.18
CA LEU A 297 -6.70 -3.41 -18.15
C LEU A 297 -8.23 -3.40 -17.95
N SER A 298 -8.86 -2.24 -18.11
CA SER A 298 -10.32 -2.10 -18.22
C SER A 298 -10.79 -2.37 -19.64
N ARG A 299 -11.77 -3.27 -19.80
CA ARG A 299 -12.39 -3.59 -21.09
C ARG A 299 -13.03 -2.35 -21.71
N ALA A 300 -13.81 -1.61 -20.93
CA ALA A 300 -14.47 -0.39 -21.41
C ALA A 300 -13.48 0.67 -21.90
N GLN A 301 -12.33 0.82 -21.23
CA GLN A 301 -11.31 1.79 -21.65
C GLN A 301 -10.51 1.31 -22.88
N VAL A 302 -10.15 0.03 -22.93
CA VAL A 302 -9.52 -0.58 -24.13
C VAL A 302 -10.40 -0.37 -25.36
N GLU A 303 -11.72 -0.56 -25.21
CA GLU A 303 -12.70 -0.31 -26.28
C GLU A 303 -12.81 1.18 -26.64
N ARG A 304 -12.96 2.07 -25.64
CA ARG A 304 -13.04 3.53 -25.83
C ARG A 304 -11.87 4.06 -26.65
N TRP A 305 -10.66 3.61 -26.34
CA TRP A 305 -9.43 4.07 -26.99
C TRP A 305 -9.01 3.22 -28.19
N LYS A 306 -9.83 2.21 -28.57
CA LYS A 306 -9.56 1.30 -29.70
C LYS A 306 -8.17 0.68 -29.66
N LEU A 307 -7.73 0.28 -28.47
CA LEU A 307 -6.37 -0.23 -28.27
C LEU A 307 -6.21 -1.62 -28.86
N SER A 308 -5.09 -1.83 -29.54
CA SER A 308 -4.72 -3.15 -30.08
C SER A 308 -3.91 -3.91 -29.04
N ILE A 309 -4.35 -5.14 -28.73
CA ILE A 309 -3.69 -6.00 -27.74
C ILE A 309 -3.08 -7.18 -28.46
N SER A 310 -1.75 -7.31 -28.33
CA SER A 310 -1.00 -8.42 -28.89
C SER A 310 -1.49 -9.77 -28.29
N PRO A 311 -1.44 -10.88 -29.05
CA PRO A 311 -1.77 -12.20 -28.49
C PRO A 311 -0.92 -12.56 -27.26
N ALA A 312 0.35 -12.17 -27.26
CA ALA A 312 1.27 -12.40 -26.15
C ALA A 312 0.89 -11.63 -24.88
N LEU A 313 0.40 -10.39 -25.01
CA LEU A 313 -0.09 -9.60 -23.89
C LEU A 313 -1.41 -10.16 -23.36
N ARG A 314 -2.30 -10.64 -24.25
CA ARG A 314 -3.65 -11.09 -23.90
C ARG A 314 -3.69 -12.17 -22.80
N SER A 315 -2.72 -13.08 -22.79
CA SER A 315 -2.64 -14.17 -21.79
C SER A 315 -2.21 -13.71 -20.39
N ARG A 316 -1.68 -12.49 -20.26
CA ARG A 316 -1.12 -11.94 -19.01
C ARG A 316 -2.03 -10.89 -18.36
N ILE A 317 -3.09 -10.45 -19.06
CA ILE A 317 -3.99 -9.40 -18.58
C ILE A 317 -4.97 -9.97 -17.54
N SER A 318 -5.01 -9.33 -16.38
CA SER A 318 -6.13 -9.39 -15.45
C SER A 318 -7.17 -8.34 -15.87
N TRP A 319 -8.32 -8.80 -16.37
CA TRP A 319 -9.33 -7.92 -16.95
C TRP A 319 -10.28 -7.35 -15.91
N LEU A 320 -10.44 -6.03 -15.93
CA LEU A 320 -11.53 -5.33 -15.27
C LEU A 320 -12.64 -5.00 -16.29
N PRO A 321 -13.91 -4.91 -15.84
CA PRO A 321 -15.02 -4.55 -16.72
C PRO A 321 -14.87 -3.17 -17.40
#